data_AF-A0A4R9EL88-F1
#
_entry.id   AF-A0A4R9EL88-F1
#
_cell.length_a   1.000
_cell.length_b   1.000
_cell.length_c   1.000
_cell.angle_alpha   90.00
_cell.angle_beta   90.00
_cell.angle_gamma   90.00
#
_symmetry.space_group_name_H-M   'P 1'
#
loop_
_entity.id
_entity.type
_entity.pdbx_description
1 polymer ?
#
loop_
_entity_poly.entity_id
_entity_poly.type
_entity_poly.pdbx_seq_one_letter_code
_entity_poly.pdbx_strand_id
1 'polypeptide(L)'
;MGVWVGLALPALGVDRAGLNEPRSVGAQVAGLVALAVAVAIWRRNPLGAFAVAAALGLVAAPSLFTLSYGGALTVFALLMGRRAERVRPSVFAFAGIAVVGTAKIAGRGVDPVVEWLVLMGTLLFGAVFPWLAGRYWRQGRELAAAGWARAGQLEREQRIVADRARLRERARIAQDMHDSLGHELSLIAVRAGALQVAADLPDTHRAAVADLRVAASDATDRLHEIIGLLREEGDEAAPLAPAGETVAELVERAAGSGLPVRYSAEGDATSPELTGTESERTVHRVVQEALTNAARHAPGASVTVESVRDAVTGTTVVTVTNGPAEEPAP
;
A
#
# COMPACT_ATOMS: atom_id res chain seq x y z
N MET A 1 -2.78 32.26 -23.52
CA MET A 1 -2.15 33.11 -24.56
C MET A 1 -1.72 32.31 -25.78
N GLY A 2 -0.75 31.38 -25.69
CA GLY A 2 -0.20 30.69 -26.89
C GLY A 2 -1.21 29.99 -27.81
N VAL A 3 -2.21 29.28 -27.26
CA VAL A 3 -3.26 28.60 -28.07
C VAL A 3 -4.14 29.59 -28.81
N TRP A 4 -4.43 30.76 -28.22
CA TRP A 4 -5.24 31.78 -28.86
C TRP A 4 -4.49 32.45 -30.02
N VAL A 5 -3.21 32.79 -29.80
CA VAL A 5 -2.35 33.38 -30.84
C VAL A 5 -2.20 32.43 -32.03
N GLY A 6 -1.99 31.12 -31.78
CA GLY A 6 -1.88 30.11 -32.83
C GLY A 6 -3.18 29.93 -33.64
N LEU A 7 -4.36 30.08 -33.01
CA LEU A 7 -5.65 29.96 -33.68
C LEU A 7 -6.12 31.26 -34.36
N ALA A 8 -5.67 32.42 -33.88
CA ALA A 8 -5.99 33.73 -34.46
C ALA A 8 -5.16 34.06 -35.71
N LEU A 9 -3.94 33.51 -35.81
CA LEU A 9 -3.03 33.72 -36.94
C LEU A 9 -3.61 33.31 -38.30
N PRO A 10 -4.19 32.10 -38.47
CA PRO A 10 -4.85 31.72 -39.72
C PRO A 10 -6.06 32.60 -40.04
N ALA A 11 -6.85 32.98 -39.02
CA ALA A 11 -8.03 33.81 -39.21
C ALA A 11 -7.69 35.22 -39.74
N LEU A 12 -6.57 35.79 -39.31
CA LEU A 12 -6.09 37.10 -39.76
C LEU A 12 -5.22 37.04 -41.03
N GLY A 13 -4.49 35.95 -41.22
CA GLY A 13 -3.55 35.78 -42.32
C GLY A 13 -4.22 35.43 -43.64
N VAL A 14 -5.25 34.57 -43.61
CA VAL A 14 -5.96 34.11 -44.82
C VAL A 14 -6.72 35.25 -45.49
N ASP A 15 -7.36 36.11 -44.70
CA ASP A 15 -8.09 37.28 -45.22
C ASP A 15 -7.13 38.34 -45.79
N ARG A 16 -5.93 38.51 -45.19
CA ARG A 16 -4.89 39.40 -45.75
C ARG A 16 -4.20 38.86 -47.00
N ALA A 17 -4.18 37.53 -47.16
CA ALA A 17 -3.59 36.86 -48.32
C ALA A 17 -4.54 36.82 -49.54
N GLY A 18 -5.78 37.31 -49.42
CA GLY A 18 -6.76 37.32 -50.51
C GLY A 18 -7.33 35.94 -50.86
N LEU A 19 -7.18 34.95 -49.96
CA LEU A 19 -7.64 33.57 -50.17
C LEU A 19 -9.10 33.34 -49.77
N ASN A 20 -9.78 34.37 -49.26
CA ASN A 20 -11.18 34.39 -48.89
C ASN A 20 -11.89 35.57 -49.56
N GLU A 21 -13.21 35.46 -49.73
CA GLU A 21 -14.05 36.63 -50.03
C GLU A 21 -13.91 37.70 -48.94
N PRO A 22 -13.85 38.99 -49.29
CA PRO A 22 -13.64 40.07 -48.34
C PRO A 22 -14.78 40.13 -47.32
N ARG A 23 -14.46 39.88 -46.06
CA ARG A 23 -15.41 39.96 -44.93
C ARG A 23 -15.42 41.37 -44.35
N SER A 24 -16.56 41.77 -43.79
CA SER A 24 -16.64 43.02 -43.02
C SER A 24 -15.74 42.95 -41.79
N VAL A 25 -15.13 44.09 -41.40
CA VAL A 25 -14.28 44.18 -40.20
C VAL A 25 -15.02 43.70 -38.95
N GLY A 26 -16.33 43.97 -38.85
CA GLY A 26 -17.17 43.49 -37.76
C GLY A 26 -17.26 41.96 -37.69
N ALA A 27 -17.37 41.26 -38.82
CA ALA A 27 -17.40 39.81 -38.86
C ALA A 27 -16.05 39.19 -38.43
N GLN A 28 -14.92 39.82 -38.81
CA GLN A 28 -13.60 39.38 -38.37
C GLN A 28 -13.41 39.54 -36.85
N VAL A 29 -13.78 40.70 -36.30
CA VAL A 29 -13.73 40.95 -34.86
C VAL A 29 -14.62 39.98 -34.09
N ALA A 30 -15.85 39.76 -34.55
CA ALA A 30 -16.77 38.80 -33.94
C ALA A 30 -16.19 37.37 -33.94
N GLY A 31 -15.55 36.94 -35.04
CA GLY A 31 -14.89 35.64 -35.13
C GLY A 31 -13.72 35.48 -34.15
N LEU A 32 -12.89 36.52 -34.00
CA LEU A 32 -11.79 36.53 -33.03
C LEU A 32 -12.27 36.49 -31.58
N VAL A 33 -13.34 37.23 -31.27
CA VAL A 33 -13.98 37.23 -29.94
C VAL A 33 -14.55 35.85 -29.65
N ALA A 34 -15.24 35.22 -30.59
CA ALA A 34 -15.78 33.88 -30.41
C ALA A 34 -14.67 32.83 -30.19
N LEU A 35 -13.54 32.92 -30.91
CA LEU A 35 -12.36 32.08 -30.63
C LEU A 35 -11.77 32.36 -29.23
N ALA A 36 -11.73 33.62 -28.80
CA ALA A 36 -11.29 33.98 -27.44
C ALA A 36 -12.18 33.33 -26.37
N VAL A 37 -13.50 33.39 -26.57
CA VAL A 37 -14.49 32.75 -25.69
C VAL A 37 -14.29 31.23 -25.69
N ALA A 38 -14.11 30.59 -26.85
CA ALA A 38 -13.84 29.16 -26.94
C ALA A 38 -12.56 28.76 -26.16
N VAL A 39 -11.48 29.55 -26.28
CA VAL A 39 -10.23 29.36 -25.52
C VAL A 39 -10.40 29.69 -24.02
N ALA A 40 -11.35 30.52 -23.62
CA ALA A 40 -11.63 30.76 -22.21
C ALA A 40 -12.39 29.57 -21.58
N ILE A 41 -13.37 29.02 -22.31
CA ILE A 41 -14.29 28.02 -21.76
C ILE A 41 -13.81 26.58 -21.94
N TRP A 42 -12.86 26.26 -22.83
CA TRP A 42 -12.49 24.86 -23.13
C TRP A 42 -12.01 24.04 -21.92
N ARG A 43 -11.52 24.72 -20.87
CA ARG A 43 -11.12 24.05 -19.62
C ARG A 43 -12.30 23.54 -18.81
N ARG A 44 -13.39 24.32 -18.76
CA ARG A 44 -14.59 24.00 -17.98
C ARG A 44 -15.65 23.28 -18.82
N ASN A 45 -15.82 23.69 -20.07
CA ASN A 45 -16.82 23.16 -20.99
C ASN A 45 -16.20 22.92 -22.37
N PRO A 46 -15.53 21.76 -22.59
CA PRO A 46 -14.91 21.44 -23.87
C PRO A 46 -15.93 21.26 -25.01
N LEU A 47 -17.16 20.85 -24.70
CA LEU A 47 -18.25 20.73 -25.67
C LEU A 47 -18.68 22.11 -26.17
N GLY A 48 -18.86 23.07 -25.25
CA GLY A 48 -19.20 24.45 -25.59
C GLY A 48 -18.11 25.12 -26.46
N ALA A 49 -16.84 24.92 -26.12
CA ALA A 49 -15.73 25.46 -26.93
C ALA A 49 -15.74 24.93 -28.37
N PHE A 50 -15.97 23.63 -28.55
CA PHE A 50 -16.12 23.03 -29.87
C PHE A 50 -17.38 23.53 -30.60
N ALA A 51 -18.51 23.63 -29.91
CA ALA A 51 -19.74 24.14 -30.51
C ALA A 51 -19.58 25.57 -31.04
N VAL A 52 -18.84 26.43 -30.32
CA VAL A 52 -18.49 27.78 -30.78
C VAL A 52 -17.61 27.73 -32.05
N ALA A 53 -16.59 26.87 -32.08
CA ALA A 53 -15.74 26.72 -33.26
C ALA A 53 -16.50 26.16 -34.48
N ALA A 54 -17.39 25.19 -34.26
CA ALA A 54 -18.24 24.63 -35.30
C ALA A 54 -19.27 25.65 -35.82
N ALA A 55 -19.85 26.45 -34.93
CA ALA A 55 -20.78 27.52 -35.31
C ALA A 55 -20.07 28.59 -36.17
N LEU A 56 -18.84 28.98 -35.81
CA LEU A 56 -18.03 29.88 -36.65
C LEU A 56 -17.78 29.30 -38.04
N GLY A 57 -17.41 28.02 -38.12
CA GLY A 57 -17.24 27.31 -39.39
C GLY A 57 -18.52 27.28 -40.23
N LEU A 58 -19.66 26.94 -39.62
CA LEU A 58 -20.96 26.88 -40.28
C LEU A 58 -21.49 28.26 -40.70
N VAL A 59 -21.20 29.33 -39.96
CA VAL A 59 -21.56 30.69 -40.37
C VAL A 59 -20.72 31.08 -41.58
N ALA A 60 -19.43 30.79 -41.56
CA ALA A 60 -18.48 31.18 -42.59
C ALA A 60 -18.62 30.37 -43.90
N ALA A 61 -18.91 29.07 -43.83
CA ALA A 61 -19.10 28.21 -45.01
C ALA A 61 -20.16 27.11 -44.74
N PRO A 62 -21.02 26.76 -45.73
CA PRO A 62 -21.98 25.66 -45.57
C PRO A 62 -21.33 24.30 -45.31
N SER A 63 -20.17 24.06 -45.91
CA SER A 63 -19.44 22.80 -45.84
C SER A 63 -18.53 22.66 -44.62
N LEU A 64 -18.58 23.58 -43.64
CA LEU A 64 -17.65 23.71 -42.51
C LEU A 64 -16.17 23.94 -42.87
N PHE A 65 -15.80 23.73 -44.13
CA PHE A 65 -14.43 23.82 -44.60
C PHE A 65 -14.04 25.28 -44.78
N THR A 66 -13.22 25.80 -43.86
CA THR A 66 -12.69 27.15 -43.94
C THR A 66 -11.21 27.16 -43.58
N LEU A 67 -10.41 27.87 -44.39
CA LEU A 67 -9.00 28.11 -44.10
C LEU A 67 -8.79 28.87 -42.77
N SER A 68 -9.75 29.73 -42.41
CA SER A 68 -9.69 30.55 -41.20
C SER A 68 -9.94 29.77 -39.90
N TYR A 69 -10.89 28.81 -39.89
CA TYR A 69 -11.38 28.18 -38.65
C TYR A 69 -11.20 26.66 -38.60
N GLY A 70 -10.80 26.02 -39.70
CA GLY A 70 -10.61 24.56 -39.75
C GLY A 70 -9.60 24.05 -38.70
N GLY A 71 -8.50 24.76 -38.50
CA GLY A 71 -7.53 24.41 -37.46
C GLY A 71 -8.10 24.52 -36.03
N ALA A 72 -8.95 25.51 -35.77
CA ALA A 72 -9.62 25.66 -34.48
C ALA A 72 -10.60 24.51 -34.22
N LEU A 73 -11.37 24.10 -35.24
CA LEU A 73 -12.27 22.94 -35.16
C LEU A 73 -11.49 21.68 -34.76
N THR A 74 -10.38 21.38 -35.44
CA THR A 74 -9.51 20.22 -35.17
C THR A 74 -8.94 20.25 -33.76
N VAL A 75 -8.41 21.39 -33.33
CA VAL A 75 -7.85 21.54 -31.99
C VAL A 75 -8.92 21.34 -30.92
N PHE A 76 -10.09 21.99 -31.04
CA PHE A 76 -11.15 21.83 -30.03
C PHE A 76 -11.77 20.44 -30.04
N ALA A 77 -11.84 19.76 -31.19
CA ALA A 77 -12.26 18.36 -31.26
C ALA A 77 -11.29 17.43 -30.52
N LEU A 78 -9.97 17.59 -30.72
CA LEU A 78 -8.94 16.87 -29.98
C LEU A 78 -9.04 17.12 -28.47
N LEU A 79 -9.16 18.37 -28.06
CA LEU A 79 -9.26 18.75 -26.65
C LEU A 79 -10.55 18.22 -26.01
N MET A 80 -11.66 18.20 -26.75
CA MET A 80 -12.89 17.55 -26.33
C MET A 80 -12.69 16.05 -26.14
N GLY A 81 -12.00 15.37 -27.05
CA GLY A 81 -11.67 13.94 -26.90
C GLY A 81 -10.86 13.66 -25.62
N ARG A 82 -9.91 14.54 -25.30
CA ARG A 82 -9.06 14.43 -24.10
C ARG A 82 -9.80 14.70 -22.79
N ARG A 83 -10.81 15.57 -22.78
CA ARG A 83 -11.45 16.05 -21.52
C ARG A 83 -12.89 15.61 -21.31
N ALA A 84 -13.65 15.31 -22.36
CA ALA A 84 -15.04 14.91 -22.20
C ALA A 84 -15.13 13.50 -21.62
N GLU A 85 -15.66 13.38 -20.40
CA GLU A 85 -15.84 12.11 -19.70
C GLU A 85 -16.84 11.21 -20.44
N ARG A 86 -17.94 11.79 -20.92
CA ARG A 86 -19.05 11.06 -21.57
C ARG A 86 -18.96 11.09 -23.09
N VAL A 87 -19.28 9.96 -23.73
CA VAL A 87 -19.28 9.82 -25.19
C VAL A 87 -20.51 10.42 -25.85
N ARG A 88 -21.68 10.21 -25.23
CA ARG A 88 -22.99 10.57 -25.82
C ARG A 88 -23.07 12.04 -26.26
N PRO A 89 -22.69 13.05 -25.44
CA PRO A 89 -22.84 14.45 -25.83
C PRO A 89 -21.99 14.84 -27.05
N SER A 90 -20.79 14.26 -27.19
CA SER A 90 -19.93 14.50 -28.37
C SER A 90 -20.55 13.93 -29.64
N VAL A 91 -21.14 12.73 -29.57
CA VAL A 91 -21.81 12.10 -30.72
C VAL A 91 -23.01 12.92 -31.15
N PHE A 92 -23.84 13.38 -30.19
CA PHE A 92 -24.95 14.29 -30.49
C PHE A 92 -24.49 15.62 -31.08
N ALA A 93 -23.36 16.17 -30.64
CA ALA A 93 -22.80 17.39 -31.24
C ALA A 93 -22.38 17.16 -32.70
N PHE A 94 -21.71 16.05 -33.02
CA PHE A 94 -21.35 15.73 -34.41
C PHE A 94 -22.59 15.48 -35.28
N ALA A 95 -23.58 14.74 -34.77
CA ALA A 95 -24.84 14.49 -35.47
C ALA A 95 -25.61 15.80 -35.72
N GLY A 96 -25.69 16.68 -34.72
CA GLY A 96 -26.33 18.00 -34.86
C GLY A 96 -25.64 18.86 -35.92
N ILE A 97 -24.30 18.87 -35.95
CA ILE A 97 -23.52 19.58 -36.97
C ILE A 97 -23.78 19.01 -38.37
N ALA A 98 -23.81 17.67 -38.51
CA ALA A 98 -24.12 17.02 -39.77
C ALA A 98 -25.52 17.39 -40.29
N VAL A 99 -26.53 17.38 -39.41
CA VAL A 99 -27.92 17.73 -39.76
C VAL A 99 -28.03 19.20 -40.16
N VAL A 100 -27.49 20.12 -39.35
CA VAL A 100 -27.54 21.56 -39.62
C VAL A 100 -26.78 21.91 -40.91
N GLY A 101 -25.59 21.33 -41.11
CA GLY A 101 -24.82 21.54 -42.34
C GLY A 101 -25.56 21.01 -43.57
N THR A 102 -26.12 19.80 -43.49
CA THR A 102 -26.90 19.20 -44.60
C THR A 102 -28.13 20.04 -44.94
N ALA A 103 -28.88 20.52 -43.95
CA ALA A 103 -30.03 21.39 -44.16
C ALA A 103 -29.64 22.72 -44.83
N LYS A 104 -28.50 23.29 -44.46
CA LYS A 104 -27.98 24.53 -45.05
C LYS A 104 -27.55 24.35 -46.52
N ILE A 105 -26.95 23.21 -46.85
CA ILE A 105 -26.56 22.87 -48.23
C ILE A 105 -27.80 22.66 -49.09
N ALA A 106 -28.78 21.90 -48.60
CA ALA A 106 -30.03 21.63 -49.31
C ALA A 106 -30.82 22.91 -49.66
N GLY A 107 -30.74 23.96 -48.82
CA GLY A 107 -31.43 25.23 -49.04
C GLY A 107 -30.75 26.21 -50.01
N ARG A 108 -29.53 25.92 -50.52
CA ARG A 108 -28.72 26.89 -51.28
C ARG A 108 -28.72 26.74 -52.80
N GLY A 109 -29.23 25.65 -53.36
CA GLY A 109 -29.35 25.46 -54.82
C GLY A 109 -28.03 25.35 -55.60
N VAL A 110 -26.89 25.26 -54.90
CA VAL A 110 -25.56 24.91 -55.45
C VAL A 110 -25.47 23.38 -55.59
N ASP A 111 -24.49 22.85 -56.33
CA ASP A 111 -24.24 21.40 -56.46
C ASP A 111 -24.15 20.72 -55.07
N PRO A 112 -25.24 20.08 -54.62
CA PRO A 112 -25.41 19.70 -53.22
C PRO A 112 -24.54 18.50 -52.87
N VAL A 113 -24.10 17.73 -53.86
CA VAL A 113 -23.34 16.50 -53.66
C VAL A 113 -21.92 16.84 -53.23
N VAL A 114 -21.24 17.75 -53.93
CA VAL A 114 -19.86 18.12 -53.64
C VAL A 114 -19.74 18.79 -52.28
N GLU A 115 -20.59 19.78 -51.99
CA GLU A 115 -20.56 20.47 -50.69
C GLU A 115 -20.86 19.52 -49.52
N TRP A 116 -21.78 18.56 -49.72
CA TRP A 116 -22.11 17.56 -48.72
C TRP A 116 -20.96 16.58 -48.48
N LEU A 117 -20.27 16.14 -49.54
CA LEU A 117 -19.07 15.31 -49.41
C LEU A 117 -17.95 16.04 -48.66
N VAL A 118 -17.74 17.33 -48.95
CA VAL A 118 -16.75 18.17 -48.23
C VAL A 118 -17.16 18.34 -46.76
N LEU A 119 -18.44 18.54 -46.46
CA LEU A 119 -18.96 18.62 -45.09
C LEU A 119 -18.68 17.33 -44.31
N MET A 120 -19.05 16.18 -44.87
CA MET A 120 -18.84 14.88 -44.23
C MET A 120 -17.35 14.57 -44.06
N GLY A 121 -16.54 14.86 -45.08
CA GLY A 121 -15.08 14.71 -45.00
C GLY A 121 -14.47 15.60 -43.92
N THR A 122 -14.87 16.87 -43.84
CA THR A 122 -14.40 17.81 -42.82
C THR A 122 -14.83 17.38 -41.43
N LEU A 123 -16.07 16.90 -41.26
CA LEU A 123 -16.54 16.39 -39.97
C LEU A 123 -15.75 15.14 -39.55
N LEU A 124 -15.54 14.21 -40.47
CA LEU A 124 -14.83 12.97 -40.20
C LEU A 124 -13.35 13.22 -39.86
N PHE A 125 -12.61 13.88 -40.75
CA PHE A 125 -11.16 14.08 -40.62
C PHE A 125 -10.79 15.27 -39.73
N GLY A 126 -11.59 16.34 -39.75
CA GLY A 126 -11.35 17.55 -38.97
C GLY A 126 -11.94 17.51 -37.56
N ALA A 127 -12.90 16.62 -37.27
CA ALA A 127 -13.50 16.56 -35.93
C ALA A 127 -13.46 15.15 -35.31
N VAL A 128 -14.02 14.14 -35.98
CA VAL A 128 -14.18 12.80 -35.40
C VAL A 128 -12.82 12.12 -35.14
N PHE A 129 -11.91 12.09 -36.12
CA PHE A 129 -10.58 11.51 -35.95
C PHE A 129 -9.73 12.20 -34.86
N PRO A 130 -9.60 13.54 -34.85
CA PRO A 130 -8.91 14.26 -33.77
C PRO A 130 -9.51 13.98 -32.40
N TRP A 131 -10.85 13.95 -32.29
CA TRP A 131 -11.52 13.59 -31.04
C TRP A 131 -11.21 12.16 -30.60
N LEU A 132 -11.17 11.20 -31.53
CA LEU A 132 -10.84 9.81 -31.23
C LEU A 132 -9.37 9.66 -30.79
N ALA A 133 -8.46 10.39 -31.43
CA ALA A 133 -7.05 10.46 -31.01
C ALA A 133 -6.92 11.03 -29.60
N GLY A 134 -7.68 12.08 -29.27
CA GLY A 134 -7.71 12.67 -27.93
C GLY A 134 -8.20 11.68 -26.87
N ARG A 135 -9.21 10.88 -27.19
CA ARG A 135 -9.72 9.79 -26.33
C ARG A 135 -8.67 8.70 -26.13
N TYR A 136 -8.07 8.23 -27.22
CA TYR A 136 -7.04 7.18 -27.18
C TYR A 136 -5.86 7.60 -26.31
N TRP A 137 -5.41 8.85 -26.43
CA TRP A 137 -4.36 9.39 -25.56
C TRP A 137 -4.76 9.48 -24.09
N ARG A 138 -6.02 9.82 -23.77
CA ARG A 138 -6.49 9.79 -22.38
C ARG A 138 -6.45 8.36 -21.84
N GLN A 139 -7.03 7.41 -22.57
CA GLN A 139 -7.06 6.01 -22.17
C GLN A 139 -5.66 5.43 -22.01
N GLY A 140 -4.74 5.73 -22.93
CA GLY A 140 -3.34 5.29 -22.84
C GLY A 140 -2.63 5.85 -21.60
N ARG A 141 -2.91 7.09 -21.19
CA ARG A 141 -2.35 7.67 -19.96
C ARG A 141 -2.92 7.03 -18.70
N GLU A 142 -4.22 6.74 -18.68
CA GLU A 142 -4.88 6.06 -17.56
C GLU A 142 -4.34 4.64 -17.40
N LEU A 143 -4.22 3.89 -18.50
CA LEU A 143 -3.63 2.55 -18.52
C LEU A 143 -2.17 2.56 -18.08
N ALA A 144 -1.36 3.50 -18.58
CA ALA A 144 0.03 3.63 -18.17
C ALA A 144 0.16 3.94 -16.68
N ALA A 145 -0.64 4.89 -16.16
CA ALA A 145 -0.63 5.23 -14.74
C ALA A 145 -1.02 4.03 -13.85
N ALA A 146 -2.05 3.28 -14.24
CA ALA A 146 -2.44 2.05 -13.56
C ALA A 146 -1.34 0.97 -13.64
N GLY A 147 -0.67 0.86 -14.78
CA GLY A 147 0.48 -0.03 -14.98
C GLY A 147 1.64 0.27 -14.03
N TRP A 148 2.04 1.54 -13.93
CA TRP A 148 3.10 1.99 -13.02
C TRP A 148 2.73 1.77 -11.55
N ALA A 149 1.47 2.04 -11.17
CA ALA A 149 1.00 1.77 -9.82
C ALA A 149 1.08 0.27 -9.45
N ARG A 150 0.67 -0.60 -10.38
CA ARG A 150 0.76 -2.06 -10.20
C ARG A 150 2.21 -2.55 -10.16
N ALA A 151 3.09 -2.04 -11.02
CA ALA A 151 4.52 -2.39 -10.98
C ALA A 151 5.15 -2.02 -9.63
N GLY A 152 4.87 -0.82 -9.11
CA GLY A 152 5.36 -0.40 -7.80
C GLY A 152 4.77 -1.21 -6.62
N GLN A 153 3.59 -1.78 -6.77
CA GLN A 153 3.04 -2.73 -5.78
C GLN A 153 3.80 -4.07 -5.82
N LEU A 154 3.99 -4.64 -7.01
CA LEU A 154 4.71 -5.90 -7.19
C LEU A 154 6.17 -5.82 -6.70
N GLU A 155 6.87 -4.71 -6.94
CA GLU A 155 8.23 -4.52 -6.41
C GLU A 155 8.26 -4.53 -4.88
N ARG A 156 7.27 -3.92 -4.22
CA ARG A 156 7.17 -3.91 -2.75
C ARG A 156 6.88 -5.30 -2.21
N GLU A 157 5.95 -6.02 -2.82
CA GLU A 157 5.64 -7.40 -2.47
C GLU A 157 6.87 -8.32 -2.64
N GLN A 158 7.61 -8.19 -3.74
CA GLN A 158 8.84 -8.95 -3.96
C GLN A 158 9.92 -8.66 -2.91
N ARG A 159 10.11 -7.40 -2.51
CA ARG A 159 11.04 -7.04 -1.43
C ARG A 159 10.65 -7.70 -0.12
N ILE A 160 9.37 -7.62 0.26
CA ILE A 160 8.86 -8.26 1.48
C ILE A 160 9.07 -9.77 1.44
N VAL A 161 8.81 -10.42 0.30
CA VAL A 161 9.02 -11.86 0.15
C VAL A 161 10.51 -12.21 0.25
N ALA A 162 11.39 -11.44 -0.38
CA ALA A 162 12.84 -11.64 -0.32
C ALA A 162 13.40 -11.45 1.09
N ASP A 163 12.97 -10.39 1.78
CA ASP A 163 13.40 -10.12 3.17
C ASP A 163 12.92 -11.22 4.11
N ARG A 164 11.66 -11.66 3.97
CA ARG A 164 11.13 -12.81 4.74
C ARG A 164 11.88 -14.10 4.45
N ALA A 165 12.23 -14.36 3.18
CA ALA A 165 13.03 -15.54 2.84
C ALA A 165 14.43 -15.47 3.48
N ARG A 166 15.07 -14.29 3.47
CA ARG A 166 16.36 -14.07 4.11
C ARG A 166 16.31 -14.25 5.62
N LEU A 167 15.26 -13.76 6.28
CA LEU A 167 15.07 -13.93 7.73
C LEU A 167 14.85 -15.40 8.08
N ARG A 168 14.00 -16.11 7.32
CA ARG A 168 13.80 -17.56 7.52
C ARG A 168 15.08 -18.36 7.34
N GLU A 169 15.88 -18.03 6.34
CA GLU A 169 17.17 -18.69 6.12
C GLU A 169 18.14 -18.44 7.28
N ARG A 170 18.20 -17.20 7.79
CA ARG A 170 19.01 -16.88 8.98
C ARG A 170 18.56 -17.62 10.22
N ALA A 171 17.25 -17.71 10.46
CA ALA A 171 16.70 -18.47 11.56
C ALA A 171 17.01 -19.98 11.43
N ARG A 172 16.89 -20.53 10.22
CA ARG A 172 17.27 -21.93 9.94
C ARG A 172 18.75 -22.18 10.23
N ILE A 173 19.64 -21.31 9.74
CA ILE A 173 21.08 -21.42 10.02
C ILE A 173 21.36 -21.34 11.51
N ALA A 174 20.73 -20.40 12.23
CA ALA A 174 20.92 -20.28 13.67
C ALA A 174 20.48 -21.56 14.41
N GLN A 175 19.35 -22.15 14.01
CA GLN A 175 18.86 -23.41 14.57
C GLN A 175 19.80 -24.59 14.26
N ASP A 176 20.23 -24.74 13.00
CA ASP A 176 21.15 -25.82 12.59
C ASP A 176 22.51 -25.70 13.32
N MET A 177 23.02 -24.48 13.49
CA MET A 177 24.24 -24.19 14.27
C MET A 177 24.04 -24.50 15.75
N HIS A 178 22.86 -24.22 16.31
CA HIS A 178 22.54 -24.53 17.70
C HIS A 178 22.50 -26.02 17.96
N ASP A 179 21.80 -26.78 17.12
CA ASP A 179 21.63 -28.21 17.30
C ASP A 179 22.97 -28.94 17.17
N SER A 180 23.84 -28.50 16.26
CA SER A 180 25.19 -29.05 16.11
C SER A 180 26.14 -28.65 17.25
N LEU A 181 26.28 -27.35 17.55
CA LEU A 181 27.20 -26.86 18.60
C LEU A 181 26.73 -27.30 19.99
N GLY A 182 25.43 -27.23 20.27
CA GLY A 182 24.85 -27.68 21.54
C GLY A 182 25.06 -29.17 21.78
N HIS A 183 24.94 -30.00 20.74
CA HIS A 183 25.24 -31.42 20.83
C HIS A 183 26.74 -31.69 21.09
N GLU A 184 27.64 -31.01 20.37
CA GLU A 184 29.09 -31.16 20.57
C GLU A 184 29.53 -30.72 21.97
N LEU A 185 29.04 -29.57 22.46
CA LEU A 185 29.35 -29.07 23.80
C LEU A 185 28.78 -29.98 24.89
N SER A 186 27.56 -30.49 24.72
CA SER A 186 26.95 -31.46 25.64
C SER A 186 27.77 -32.75 25.72
N LEU A 187 28.25 -33.25 24.58
CA LEU A 187 29.11 -34.44 24.53
C LEU A 187 30.46 -34.20 25.21
N ILE A 188 31.06 -33.01 25.05
CA ILE A 188 32.28 -32.61 25.76
C ILE A 188 32.03 -32.58 27.27
N ALA A 189 30.94 -31.98 27.73
CA ALA A 189 30.56 -31.93 29.15
C ALA A 189 30.38 -33.33 29.75
N VAL A 190 29.71 -34.25 29.02
CA VAL A 190 29.52 -35.65 29.42
C VAL A 190 30.86 -36.39 29.50
N ARG A 191 31.74 -36.23 28.51
CA ARG A 191 33.08 -36.86 28.50
C ARG A 191 33.97 -36.32 29.62
N ALA A 192 33.93 -35.01 29.88
CA ALA A 192 34.63 -34.38 31.00
C ALA A 192 34.09 -34.92 32.35
N GLY A 193 32.77 -35.03 32.50
CA GLY A 193 32.16 -35.65 33.68
C GLY A 193 32.61 -37.10 33.91
N ALA A 194 32.68 -37.91 32.85
CA ALA A 194 33.18 -39.29 32.94
C ALA A 194 34.65 -39.37 33.38
N LEU A 195 35.51 -38.50 32.83
CA LEU A 195 36.93 -38.38 33.23
C LEU A 195 37.10 -37.95 34.68
N GLN A 196 36.24 -37.05 35.19
CA GLN A 196 36.30 -36.54 36.56
C GLN A 196 36.07 -37.64 37.61
N VAL A 197 35.22 -38.62 37.29
CA VAL A 197 34.83 -39.75 38.16
C VAL A 197 35.75 -40.96 37.99
N ALA A 198 36.65 -40.96 37.01
CA ALA A 198 37.62 -42.03 36.82
C ALA A 198 38.58 -42.15 38.01
N ALA A 199 38.76 -43.38 38.52
CA ALA A 199 39.53 -43.67 39.74
C ALA A 199 41.05 -43.53 39.54
N ASP A 200 41.48 -43.62 38.30
CA ASP A 200 42.85 -43.61 37.79
C ASP A 200 43.35 -42.20 37.41
N LEU A 201 42.49 -41.18 37.49
CA LEU A 201 42.88 -39.79 37.23
C LEU A 201 43.63 -39.19 38.46
N PRO A 202 44.84 -38.63 38.29
CA PRO A 202 45.55 -37.94 39.37
C PRO A 202 44.78 -36.72 39.88
N ASP A 203 44.80 -36.46 41.19
CA ASP A 203 44.06 -35.35 41.81
C ASP A 203 44.45 -33.97 41.24
N THR A 204 45.69 -33.81 40.78
CA THR A 204 46.16 -32.60 40.09
C THR A 204 45.46 -32.32 38.76
N HIS A 205 44.94 -33.35 38.08
CA HIS A 205 44.22 -33.21 36.81
C HIS A 205 42.69 -33.20 36.99
N ARG A 206 42.19 -33.66 38.14
CA ARG A 206 40.76 -33.72 38.46
C ARG A 206 40.11 -32.32 38.50
N ALA A 207 40.83 -31.32 39.00
CA ALA A 207 40.40 -29.92 39.00
C ALA A 207 40.28 -29.35 37.58
N ALA A 208 41.27 -29.59 36.72
CA ALA A 208 41.26 -29.11 35.34
C ALA A 208 40.10 -29.71 34.51
N VAL A 209 39.73 -30.97 34.76
CA VAL A 209 38.57 -31.63 34.11
C VAL A 209 37.24 -31.07 34.63
N ALA A 210 37.17 -30.72 35.93
CA ALA A 210 36.00 -30.06 36.51
C ALA A 210 35.77 -28.68 35.86
N ASP A 211 36.82 -27.89 35.72
CA ASP A 211 36.78 -26.58 35.06
C ASP A 211 36.34 -26.71 33.59
N LEU A 212 36.80 -27.75 32.89
CA LEU A 212 36.41 -28.07 31.50
C LEU A 212 34.91 -28.39 31.37
N ARG A 213 34.36 -29.13 32.34
CA ARG A 213 32.92 -29.45 32.38
C ARG A 213 32.09 -28.18 32.62
N VAL A 214 32.48 -27.35 33.58
CA VAL A 214 31.78 -26.09 33.89
C VAL A 214 31.84 -25.15 32.68
N ALA A 215 33.00 -24.98 32.06
CA ALA A 215 33.15 -24.13 30.88
C ALA A 215 32.31 -24.61 29.68
N ALA A 216 32.15 -25.93 29.49
CA ALA A 216 31.29 -26.48 28.45
C ALA A 216 29.80 -26.25 28.73
N SER A 217 29.36 -26.39 29.99
CA SER A 217 27.99 -26.05 30.41
C SER A 217 27.69 -24.56 30.22
N ASP A 218 28.56 -23.67 30.72
CA ASP A 218 28.42 -22.21 30.58
C ASP A 218 28.36 -21.77 29.10
N ALA A 219 29.18 -22.37 28.24
CA ALA A 219 29.16 -22.09 26.80
C ALA A 219 27.82 -22.50 26.16
N THR A 220 27.21 -23.58 26.64
CA THR A 220 25.92 -24.07 26.15
C THR A 220 24.79 -23.13 26.61
N ASP A 221 24.83 -22.66 27.84
CA ASP A 221 23.82 -21.73 28.39
C ASP A 221 23.86 -20.36 27.69
N ARG A 222 25.06 -19.82 27.45
CA ARG A 222 25.23 -18.58 26.67
C ARG A 222 24.75 -18.71 25.23
N LEU A 223 24.90 -19.89 24.62
CA LEU A 223 24.39 -20.15 23.26
C LEU A 223 22.85 -20.14 23.24
N HIS A 224 22.19 -20.71 24.26
CA HIS A 224 20.73 -20.65 24.40
C HIS A 224 20.23 -19.21 24.59
N GLU A 225 20.92 -18.40 25.39
CA GLU A 225 20.56 -17.00 25.64
C GLU A 225 20.61 -16.14 24.36
N ILE A 226 21.70 -16.24 23.59
CA ILE A 226 21.87 -15.47 22.35
C ILE A 226 20.79 -15.82 21.31
N ILE A 227 20.36 -17.09 21.26
CA ILE A 227 19.32 -17.53 20.32
C ILE A 227 17.92 -17.17 20.81
N GLY A 228 17.68 -17.15 22.13
CA GLY A 228 16.45 -16.61 22.70
C GLY A 228 16.19 -15.18 22.22
N LEU A 229 17.22 -14.33 22.26
CA LEU A 229 17.13 -12.93 21.81
C LEU A 229 16.88 -12.79 20.30
N LEU A 230 17.50 -13.64 19.47
CA LEU A 230 17.29 -13.65 18.01
C LEU A 230 15.89 -14.14 17.59
N ARG A 231 15.22 -14.92 18.44
CA ARG A 231 13.88 -15.46 18.19
C ARG A 231 12.78 -14.46 18.54
N GLU A 232 13.00 -13.59 19.51
CA GLU A 232 12.07 -12.51 19.89
C GLU A 232 12.01 -11.39 18.84
N GLU A 233 13.09 -11.12 18.10
CA GLU A 233 13.11 -10.08 17.06
C GLU A 233 12.53 -10.51 15.71
N GLY A 234 12.37 -11.83 15.49
CA GLY A 234 12.07 -12.41 14.17
C GLY A 234 10.68 -13.00 13.98
N ASP A 235 9.96 -13.31 15.07
CA ASP A 235 8.71 -14.06 15.00
C ASP A 235 7.70 -13.46 16.00
N GLU A 236 6.60 -12.89 15.50
CA GLU A 236 5.37 -12.77 16.27
C GLU A 236 4.94 -14.20 16.65
N ALA A 237 5.42 -14.63 17.82
CA ALA A 237 5.27 -15.90 18.50
C ALA A 237 4.17 -16.83 17.97
N ALA A 238 4.58 -17.91 17.28
CA ALA A 238 3.78 -19.12 17.20
C ALA A 238 3.75 -19.83 18.59
N PRO A 239 2.59 -20.26 19.12
CA PRO A 239 2.45 -20.59 20.54
C PRO A 239 2.91 -22.01 20.90
N LEU A 240 3.61 -22.16 22.02
CA LEU A 240 3.82 -23.42 22.74
C LEU A 240 2.96 -23.56 24.02
N ALA A 241 1.96 -22.70 24.23
CA ALA A 241 1.05 -22.81 25.37
C ALA A 241 -0.18 -23.66 25.01
N PRO A 242 -0.63 -24.58 25.89
CA PRO A 242 -1.94 -25.22 25.75
C PRO A 242 -3.03 -24.15 25.67
N ALA A 243 -3.89 -24.23 24.66
CA ALA A 243 -4.99 -23.29 24.50
C ALA A 243 -5.98 -23.43 25.67
N GLY A 244 -6.18 -22.35 26.43
CA GLY A 244 -7.31 -22.21 27.34
C GLY A 244 -7.00 -22.20 28.84
N GLU A 245 -5.73 -22.25 29.24
CA GLU A 245 -5.38 -22.15 30.67
C GLU A 245 -5.57 -20.72 31.20
N THR A 246 -6.20 -20.60 32.36
CA THR A 246 -6.40 -19.35 33.08
C THR A 246 -5.18 -18.99 33.95
N VAL A 247 -5.03 -17.70 34.29
CA VAL A 247 -3.95 -17.25 35.21
C VAL A 247 -4.03 -17.98 36.56
N ALA A 248 -5.23 -18.29 37.04
CA ALA A 248 -5.43 -19.04 38.27
C ALA A 248 -4.85 -20.45 38.19
N GLU A 249 -5.13 -21.18 37.10
CA GLU A 249 -4.59 -22.53 36.86
C GLU A 249 -3.06 -22.52 36.73
N LEU A 250 -2.51 -21.49 36.09
CA LEU A 250 -1.06 -21.29 35.95
C LEU A 250 -0.39 -21.10 37.32
N VAL A 251 -0.99 -20.29 38.20
CA VAL A 251 -0.48 -20.05 39.56
C VAL A 251 -0.64 -21.30 40.43
N GLU A 252 -1.75 -22.03 40.32
CA GLU A 252 -1.94 -23.30 41.02
C GLU A 252 -0.90 -24.35 40.61
N ARG A 253 -0.56 -24.42 39.32
CA ARG A 253 0.50 -25.31 38.85
C ARG A 253 1.86 -24.91 39.41
N ALA A 254 2.17 -23.61 39.43
CA ALA A 254 3.42 -23.11 40.01
C ALA A 254 3.50 -23.44 41.51
N ALA A 255 2.40 -23.31 42.25
CA ALA A 255 2.31 -23.73 43.64
C ALA A 255 2.52 -25.25 43.80
N GLY A 256 1.91 -26.06 42.93
CA GLY A 256 2.07 -27.51 42.89
C GLY A 256 3.50 -27.98 42.57
N SER A 257 4.28 -27.15 41.87
CA SER A 257 5.71 -27.37 41.63
C SER A 257 6.64 -26.92 42.77
N GLY A 258 6.07 -26.43 43.89
CA GLY A 258 6.83 -26.05 45.09
C GLY A 258 7.20 -24.57 45.19
N LEU A 259 6.73 -23.71 44.27
CA LEU A 259 6.93 -22.26 44.38
C LEU A 259 5.94 -21.68 45.41
N PRO A 260 6.38 -20.96 46.46
CA PRO A 260 5.49 -20.39 47.46
C PRO A 260 4.76 -19.15 46.89
N VAL A 261 3.69 -19.38 46.13
CA VAL A 261 2.92 -18.34 45.41
C VAL A 261 1.51 -18.16 45.98
N ARG A 262 1.02 -16.91 46.05
CA ARG A 262 -0.36 -16.56 46.38
C ARG A 262 -1.01 -15.77 45.25
N TYR A 263 -2.28 -16.06 44.97
CA TYR A 263 -3.07 -15.35 43.97
C TYR A 263 -4.23 -14.60 44.63
N SER A 264 -4.42 -13.33 44.27
CA SER A 264 -5.60 -12.54 44.60
C SER A 264 -6.19 -11.90 43.34
N ALA A 265 -7.52 -11.90 43.23
CA ALA A 265 -8.24 -11.27 42.13
C ALA A 265 -9.32 -10.35 42.70
N GLU A 266 -9.31 -9.07 42.30
CA GLU A 266 -10.35 -8.09 42.62
C GLU A 266 -11.10 -7.68 41.35
N GLY A 267 -12.42 -7.81 41.39
CA GLY A 267 -13.31 -7.63 40.23
C GLY A 267 -13.97 -8.94 39.80
N ASP A 268 -15.07 -8.85 39.07
CA ASP A 268 -15.91 -9.99 38.67
C ASP A 268 -15.18 -10.89 37.65
N ALA A 269 -14.26 -11.72 38.15
CA ALA A 269 -13.51 -12.70 37.37
C ALA A 269 -14.35 -13.96 37.04
N THR A 270 -15.66 -13.94 37.33
CA THR A 270 -16.55 -15.10 37.17
C THR A 270 -17.58 -14.91 36.05
N SER A 271 -17.21 -14.22 34.97
CA SER A 271 -17.96 -14.29 33.71
C SER A 271 -17.27 -15.25 32.74
N PRO A 272 -17.82 -16.46 32.51
CA PRO A 272 -17.22 -17.48 31.64
C PRO A 272 -17.23 -17.13 30.14
N GLU A 273 -17.70 -15.94 29.76
CA GLU A 273 -18.05 -15.61 28.37
C GLU A 273 -16.95 -14.91 27.57
N LEU A 274 -15.77 -14.65 28.15
CA LEU A 274 -14.70 -13.90 27.47
C LEU A 274 -13.34 -14.61 27.42
N THR A 275 -13.29 -15.90 27.75
CA THR A 275 -12.08 -16.72 27.66
C THR A 275 -11.59 -16.75 26.21
N GLY A 276 -10.49 -16.03 25.92
CA GLY A 276 -9.84 -16.06 24.60
C GLY A 276 -9.60 -14.72 23.92
N THR A 277 -9.77 -13.59 24.62
CA THR A 277 -9.31 -12.28 24.12
C THR A 277 -7.77 -12.22 24.06
N GLU A 278 -7.21 -11.46 23.13
CA GLU A 278 -5.74 -11.25 23.03
C GLU A 278 -5.15 -10.73 24.35
N SER A 279 -5.89 -9.89 25.07
CA SER A 279 -5.49 -9.33 26.36
C SER A 279 -5.26 -10.39 27.43
N GLU A 280 -6.10 -11.43 27.50
CA GLU A 280 -5.94 -12.53 28.47
C GLU A 280 -4.73 -13.39 28.18
N ARG A 281 -4.41 -13.63 26.89
CA ARG A 281 -3.19 -14.35 26.50
C ARG A 281 -1.93 -13.56 26.86
N THR A 282 -1.98 -12.24 26.68
CA THR A 282 -0.87 -11.34 27.06
C THR A 282 -0.67 -11.37 28.58
N VAL A 283 -1.75 -11.25 29.35
CA VAL A 283 -1.72 -11.34 30.81
C VAL A 283 -1.18 -12.69 31.28
N HIS A 284 -1.67 -13.80 30.72
CA HIS A 284 -1.16 -15.14 31.03
C HIS A 284 0.35 -15.25 30.79
N ARG A 285 0.84 -14.74 29.64
CA ARG A 285 2.27 -14.76 29.29
C ARG A 285 3.11 -13.95 30.28
N VAL A 286 2.66 -12.75 30.66
CA VAL A 286 3.37 -11.90 31.62
C VAL A 286 3.49 -12.59 32.97
N VAL A 287 2.42 -13.24 33.45
CA VAL A 287 2.46 -13.98 34.72
C VAL A 287 3.36 -15.22 34.61
N GLN A 288 3.30 -15.96 33.51
CA GLN A 288 4.14 -17.15 33.29
C GLN A 288 5.63 -16.80 33.32
N GLU A 289 6.01 -15.74 32.63
CA GLU A 289 7.39 -15.27 32.59
C GLU A 289 7.85 -14.75 33.95
N ALA A 290 6.99 -14.00 34.65
CA ALA A 290 7.30 -13.50 35.99
C ALA A 290 7.49 -14.63 37.02
N LEU A 291 6.66 -15.67 36.97
CA LEU A 291 6.80 -16.85 37.85
C LEU A 291 8.05 -17.67 37.52
N THR A 292 8.39 -17.79 36.24
CA THR A 292 9.62 -18.47 35.79
C THR A 292 10.85 -17.69 36.26
N ASN A 293 10.84 -16.37 36.14
CA ASN A 293 11.91 -15.50 36.63
C ASN A 293 12.05 -15.56 38.15
N ALA A 294 10.94 -15.58 38.90
CA ALA A 294 10.98 -15.76 40.35
C ALA A 294 11.58 -17.12 40.73
N ALA A 295 11.18 -18.21 40.06
CA ALA A 295 11.72 -19.54 40.32
C ALA A 295 13.22 -19.65 40.00
N ARG A 296 13.69 -18.96 38.95
CA ARG A 296 15.09 -18.98 38.52
C ARG A 296 15.98 -18.08 39.37
N HIS A 297 15.51 -16.89 39.73
CA HIS A 297 16.34 -15.82 40.30
C HIS A 297 16.09 -15.53 41.78
N ALA A 298 14.99 -16.03 42.35
CA ALA A 298 14.67 -15.89 43.77
C ALA A 298 14.10 -17.21 44.34
N PRO A 299 14.88 -18.31 44.31
CA PRO A 299 14.45 -19.59 44.87
C PRO A 299 14.06 -19.44 46.34
N GLY A 300 12.94 -20.05 46.72
CA GLY A 300 12.36 -19.95 48.07
C GLY A 300 11.61 -18.65 48.38
N ALA A 301 11.71 -17.60 47.56
CA ALA A 301 11.00 -16.34 47.82
C ALA A 301 9.48 -16.48 47.64
N SER A 302 8.72 -15.96 48.60
CA SER A 302 7.26 -15.86 48.44
C SER A 302 6.88 -14.92 47.29
N VAL A 303 6.01 -15.39 46.40
CA VAL A 303 5.52 -14.63 45.24
C VAL A 303 4.04 -14.30 45.42
N THR A 304 3.64 -13.06 45.16
CA THR A 304 2.24 -12.62 45.19
C THR A 304 1.85 -12.12 43.80
N VAL A 305 0.77 -12.70 43.26
CA VAL A 305 0.16 -12.32 41.98
C VAL A 305 -1.18 -11.68 42.29
N GLU A 306 -1.34 -10.40 41.95
CA GLU A 306 -2.59 -9.66 42.11
C GLU A 306 -3.13 -9.28 40.74
N SER A 307 -4.43 -9.46 40.52
CA SER A 307 -5.10 -9.04 39.29
C SER A 307 -6.33 -8.20 39.57
N VAL A 308 -6.41 -7.03 38.93
CA VAL A 308 -7.53 -6.10 39.06
C VAL A 308 -8.06 -5.79 37.67
N ARG A 309 -9.36 -6.04 37.44
CA ARG A 309 -10.03 -5.66 36.18
C ARG A 309 -10.97 -4.50 36.43
N ASP A 310 -10.72 -3.39 35.74
CA ASP A 310 -11.62 -2.24 35.71
C ASP A 310 -12.72 -2.49 34.67
N ALA A 311 -13.95 -2.68 35.15
CA ALA A 311 -15.12 -2.94 34.31
C ALA A 311 -15.57 -1.73 33.47
N VAL A 312 -15.15 -0.51 33.84
CA VAL A 312 -15.54 0.74 33.15
C VAL A 312 -14.58 1.03 32.00
N THR A 313 -13.28 0.79 32.20
CA THR A 313 -12.26 1.04 31.18
C THR A 313 -11.88 -0.21 30.37
N GLY A 314 -12.26 -1.40 30.83
CA GLY A 314 -11.83 -2.68 30.24
C GLY A 314 -10.34 -2.99 30.47
N THR A 315 -9.66 -2.20 31.33
CA THR A 315 -8.24 -2.37 31.61
C THR A 315 -8.03 -3.48 32.64
N THR A 316 -7.09 -4.38 32.37
CA THR A 316 -6.65 -5.39 33.34
C THR A 316 -5.25 -5.04 33.80
N VAL A 317 -5.08 -4.84 35.11
CA VAL A 317 -3.79 -4.58 35.75
C VAL A 317 -3.37 -5.84 36.48
N VAL A 318 -2.15 -6.29 36.24
CA VAL A 318 -1.57 -7.47 36.89
C VAL A 318 -0.25 -7.09 37.53
N THR A 319 -0.12 -7.40 38.80
CA THR A 319 1.05 -7.07 39.61
C THR A 319 1.63 -8.37 40.14
N VAL A 320 2.89 -8.66 39.79
CA VAL A 320 3.64 -9.80 40.35
C VAL A 320 4.77 -9.26 41.20
N THR A 321 4.80 -9.66 42.47
CA THR A 321 5.80 -9.24 43.44
C THR A 321 6.43 -10.44 44.11
N ASN A 322 7.75 -10.45 44.29
CA ASN A 322 8.45 -11.49 45.02
C ASN A 322 9.21 -10.87 46.21
N GLY A 323 9.29 -11.63 47.31
CA GLY A 323 10.15 -11.31 48.44
C GLY A 323 11.64 -11.45 48.11
N PRO A 324 12.53 -11.06 49.03
CA PRO A 324 13.96 -11.34 48.90
C PRO A 324 14.19 -12.86 48.87
N ALA A 325 15.20 -13.31 48.11
CA ALA A 325 15.54 -14.73 48.01
C ALA A 325 15.93 -15.29 49.38
N GLU A 326 15.31 -16.41 49.78
CA GLU A 326 15.62 -17.10 51.05
C GLU A 326 16.82 -18.05 50.90
N GLU A 327 17.14 -18.46 49.67
CA GLU A 327 18.36 -19.17 49.32
C GLU A 327 19.20 -18.35 48.33
N PRO A 328 20.54 -18.37 48.44
CA PRO A 328 21.40 -17.76 47.42
C PRO A 328 21.16 -18.46 46.08
N ALA A 329 21.01 -17.67 45.01
CA ALA A 329 20.84 -18.20 43.67
C ALA A 329 21.97 -19.19 43.34
N PRO A 330 21.67 -20.34 42.70
CA PRO A 330 22.68 -21.32 42.31
C PRO A 330 23.68 -20.78 41.29
#